data_AF-A0A948DK35-F1
#
_entry.id   AF-A0A948DK35-F1
#
_cell.length_a   1.000
_cell.length_b   1.000
_cell.length_c   1.000
_cell.angle_alpha   90.00
_cell.angle_beta   90.00
_cell.angle_gamma   90.00
#
_symmetry.space_group_name_H-M   'P 1'
#
loop_
_entity.id
_entity.type
_entity.pdbx_description
1 polymer ?
#
loop_
_entity_poly.entity_id
_entity_poly.type
_entity_poly.pdbx_seq_one_letter_code
_entity_poly.pdbx_strand_id
1 'polypeptide(L)'
;YFSKIGKEINLKYIDPSYTIRSVPANASDSMYCGALGQYAVHAGMAGKTGMLVGLMKDEYVHIPLKLISSGTMVDPGGNIWMRVLEATGQPPSMKND
;
A
#
# COMPACT_ATOMS: atom_id res chain seq x y z
N TYR A 1 0.21 -19.71 26.87
CA TYR A 1 -0.07 -21.04 26.31
C TYR A 1 1.18 -21.91 26.28
N PHE A 2 2.21 -21.56 25.51
CA PHE A 2 3.45 -22.35 25.36
C PHE A 2 4.17 -22.69 26.69
N SER A 3 4.26 -21.75 27.62
CA SER A 3 4.77 -22.02 28.98
C SER A 3 3.90 -23.05 29.75
N LYS A 4 2.57 -23.05 29.57
CA LYS A 4 1.67 -24.04 30.18
C LYS A 4 1.81 -25.44 29.58
N ILE A 5 2.26 -25.56 28.31
CA ILE A 5 2.48 -26.85 27.63
C ILE A 5 3.97 -27.25 27.59
N GLY A 6 4.83 -26.58 28.35
CA GLY A 6 6.26 -26.92 28.44
C GLY A 6 7.06 -26.76 27.14
N LYS A 7 6.59 -25.94 26.19
CA LYS A 7 7.31 -25.69 24.93
C LYS A 7 8.13 -24.41 25.01
N GLU A 8 9.44 -24.52 24.75
CA GLU A 8 10.33 -23.39 24.57
C GLU A 8 9.99 -22.62 23.28
N ILE A 9 10.12 -21.28 23.31
CA ILE A 9 9.87 -20.41 22.17
C ILE A 9 11.20 -19.81 21.70
N ASN A 10 11.51 -19.92 20.40
CA ASN A 10 12.55 -19.14 19.74
C ASN A 10 11.90 -18.06 18.87
N LEU A 11 11.84 -16.82 19.37
CA LEU A 11 11.26 -15.69 18.65
C LEU A 11 12.36 -14.90 17.95
N LYS A 12 12.23 -14.73 16.63
CA LYS A 12 13.09 -13.83 15.85
C LYS A 12 12.25 -12.68 15.32
N TYR A 13 12.62 -11.47 15.68
CA TYR A 13 12.01 -10.26 15.15
C TYR A 13 12.85 -9.72 14.00
N ILE A 14 12.20 -9.37 12.90
CA ILE A 14 12.83 -8.82 11.70
C ILE A 14 12.07 -7.53 11.36
N ASP A 15 12.79 -6.40 11.32
CA ASP A 15 12.25 -5.12 10.87
C ASP A 15 12.92 -4.70 9.55
N PRO A 16 12.25 -4.92 8.40
CA PRO A 16 12.78 -4.54 7.09
C PRO A 16 12.42 -3.09 6.69
N SER A 17 11.85 -2.28 7.58
CA SER A 17 11.27 -0.97 7.21
C SER A 17 12.25 -0.06 6.48
N TYR A 18 13.48 0.08 7.01
CA TYR A 18 14.51 0.88 6.35
C TYR A 18 14.97 0.25 5.04
N THR A 19 15.16 -1.06 5.01
CA THR A 19 15.58 -1.80 3.82
C THR A 19 14.59 -1.60 2.67
N ILE A 20 13.29 -1.62 2.93
CA ILE A 20 12.26 -1.43 1.90
C ILE A 20 12.25 0.02 1.39
N ARG A 21 12.50 1.01 2.25
CA ARG A 21 12.32 2.45 1.91
C ARG A 21 13.57 3.17 1.45
N SER A 22 14.75 2.60 1.65
CA SER A 22 16.04 3.23 1.33
C SER A 22 16.66 2.74 0.02
N VAL A 23 16.08 1.70 -0.60
CA VAL A 23 16.58 1.18 -1.87
C VAL A 23 16.16 2.07 -3.05
N PRO A 24 16.99 2.18 -4.11
CA PRO A 24 16.63 2.88 -5.33
C PRO A 24 15.35 2.32 -5.96
N ALA A 25 14.61 3.20 -6.64
CA ALA A 25 13.45 2.81 -7.44
C ALA A 25 13.85 1.80 -8.52
N ASN A 26 13.00 0.80 -8.74
CA ASN A 26 13.17 -0.10 -9.89
C ASN A 26 12.81 0.61 -11.20
N ALA A 27 12.98 -0.07 -12.34
CA ALA A 27 12.71 0.52 -13.66
C ALA A 27 11.24 0.96 -13.82
N SER A 28 10.28 0.14 -13.37
CA SER A 28 8.85 0.44 -13.44
C SER A 28 8.49 1.66 -12.60
N ASP A 29 8.99 1.73 -11.36
CA ASP A 29 8.78 2.86 -10.45
C ASP A 29 9.42 4.14 -11.00
N SER A 30 10.61 4.02 -11.60
CA SER A 30 11.29 5.16 -12.23
C SER A 30 10.48 5.74 -13.39
N MET A 31 9.96 4.87 -14.27
CA MET A 31 9.08 5.27 -15.37
C MET A 31 7.79 5.92 -14.85
N TYR A 32 7.17 5.30 -13.84
CA TYR A 32 5.94 5.80 -13.23
C TYR A 32 6.12 7.19 -12.60
N CYS A 33 7.15 7.36 -11.77
CA CYS A 33 7.50 8.64 -11.15
C CYS A 33 7.83 9.71 -12.19
N GLY A 34 8.54 9.34 -13.27
CA GLY A 34 8.83 10.24 -14.38
C GLY A 34 7.55 10.78 -15.04
N ALA A 35 6.60 9.89 -15.34
CA ALA A 35 5.31 10.28 -15.91
C ALA A 35 4.51 11.18 -14.95
N LEU A 36 4.38 10.79 -13.66
CA LEU A 36 3.70 11.60 -12.65
C LEU A 36 4.28 13.03 -12.57
N GLY A 37 5.62 13.15 -12.57
CA GLY A 37 6.31 14.44 -12.55
C GLY A 37 6.00 15.29 -13.78
N GLN A 38 6.06 14.72 -14.98
CA GLN A 38 5.75 15.42 -16.23
C GLN A 38 4.31 15.94 -16.27
N TYR A 39 3.34 15.10 -15.93
CA TYR A 39 1.93 15.51 -15.89
C TYR A 39 1.66 16.57 -14.82
N ALA A 40 2.34 16.50 -13.66
CA ALA A 40 2.20 17.51 -12.62
C ALA A 40 2.74 18.87 -13.10
N VAL A 41 3.88 18.89 -13.81
CA VAL A 41 4.43 20.11 -14.42
C VAL A 41 3.47 20.67 -15.47
N HIS A 42 2.95 19.84 -16.38
CA HIS A 42 1.98 20.28 -17.38
C HIS A 42 0.71 20.87 -16.73
N ALA A 43 0.20 20.25 -15.66
CA ALA A 43 -0.94 20.76 -14.91
C ALA A 43 -0.65 22.13 -14.30
N GLY A 44 0.52 22.29 -13.66
CA GLY A 44 0.96 23.55 -13.09
C GLY A 44 1.14 24.65 -14.14
N MET A 45 1.77 24.34 -15.27
CA MET A 45 1.95 25.27 -16.41
C MET A 45 0.62 25.69 -17.03
N ALA A 46 -0.40 24.83 -16.97
CA ALA A 46 -1.77 25.15 -17.38
C ALA A 46 -2.58 25.89 -16.30
N GLY A 47 -1.95 26.36 -15.22
CA GLY A 47 -2.59 27.12 -14.14
C GLY A 47 -3.44 26.30 -13.18
N LYS A 48 -3.32 24.96 -13.19
CA LYS A 48 -4.06 24.10 -12.25
C LYS A 48 -3.36 24.06 -10.90
N THR A 49 -4.14 24.16 -9.82
CA THR A 49 -3.67 24.11 -8.44
C THR A 49 -4.61 23.28 -7.58
N GLY A 50 -4.19 22.92 -6.35
CA GLY A 50 -5.01 22.17 -5.40
C GLY A 50 -5.39 20.76 -5.87
N MET A 51 -4.52 20.13 -6.66
CA MET A 51 -4.70 18.78 -7.20
C MET A 51 -3.42 17.94 -7.07
N LEU A 52 -3.57 16.63 -7.14
CA LEU A 52 -2.49 15.67 -7.40
C LEU A 52 -2.67 15.05 -8.78
N VAL A 53 -1.59 14.48 -9.31
CA VAL A 53 -1.65 13.55 -10.45
C VAL A 53 -1.59 12.13 -9.91
N GLY A 54 -2.53 11.29 -10.33
CA GLY A 54 -2.57 9.87 -9.98
C GLY A 54 -2.93 9.02 -11.18
N LEU A 55 -2.64 7.72 -11.11
CA LEU A 55 -3.03 6.75 -12.12
C LEU A 55 -4.31 6.03 -11.68
N MET A 56 -5.35 6.09 -12.51
CA MET A 56 -6.62 5.41 -12.25
C MET A 56 -7.10 4.73 -13.53
N LYS A 57 -7.25 3.39 -13.48
CA LYS A 57 -7.62 2.57 -14.64
C LYS A 57 -6.72 2.85 -15.86
N ASP A 58 -5.41 2.78 -15.64
CA ASP A 58 -4.37 3.00 -16.64
C ASP A 58 -4.29 4.41 -17.26
N GLU A 59 -5.01 5.38 -16.68
CA GLU A 59 -5.02 6.77 -17.13
C GLU A 59 -4.52 7.73 -16.05
N TYR A 60 -3.73 8.73 -16.47
CA TYR A 60 -3.25 9.78 -15.57
C TYR A 60 -4.32 10.86 -15.40
N VAL A 61 -4.77 11.03 -14.16
CA VAL A 61 -5.89 11.91 -13.82
C VAL A 61 -5.50 12.96 -12.79
N HIS A 62 -6.18 14.10 -12.85
CA HIS A 62 -6.07 15.17 -11.86
C HIS A 62 -7.09 14.93 -10.76
N ILE A 63 -6.63 14.73 -9.52
CA ILE A 63 -7.50 14.47 -8.37
C ILE A 63 -7.42 15.67 -7.42
N PRO A 64 -8.54 16.38 -7.17
CA PRO A 64 -8.56 17.47 -6.20
C PRO A 64 -8.10 17.04 -4.80
N LEU A 65 -7.18 17.79 -4.19
CA LEU A 65 -6.62 17.44 -2.87
C LEU A 65 -7.70 17.32 -1.79
N LYS A 66 -8.79 18.10 -1.89
CA LYS A 66 -9.93 18.05 -0.97
C LYS A 66 -10.68 16.71 -0.93
N LEU A 67 -10.55 15.89 -1.99
CA LEU A 67 -11.19 14.57 -2.05
C LEU A 67 -10.34 13.47 -1.42
N ILE A 68 -9.08 13.76 -1.09
CA ILE A 68 -8.20 12.82 -0.39
C ILE A 68 -8.54 12.90 1.10
N SER A 69 -9.56 12.16 1.52
CA SER A 69 -10.06 12.20 2.89
C SER A 69 -9.34 11.23 3.83
N SER A 70 -8.73 10.16 3.31
CA SER A 70 -7.90 9.21 4.06
C SER A 70 -7.22 8.21 3.12
N GLY A 71 -6.23 7.47 3.63
CA GLY A 71 -5.56 6.41 2.88
C GLY A 71 -6.50 5.29 2.46
N THR A 72 -6.21 4.65 1.33
CA THR A 72 -6.96 3.47 0.87
C THR A 72 -6.78 2.32 1.86
N MET A 73 -7.89 1.83 2.40
CA MET A 73 -7.91 0.62 3.23
C MET A 73 -8.21 -0.60 2.37
N VAL A 74 -7.63 -1.74 2.75
CA VAL A 74 -8.01 -3.03 2.18
C VAL A 74 -9.41 -3.37 2.67
N ASP A 75 -10.31 -3.74 1.75
CA ASP A 75 -11.63 -4.26 2.09
C ASP A 75 -11.51 -5.69 2.67
N PRO A 76 -11.86 -5.92 3.95
CA PRO A 76 -11.81 -7.25 4.55
C PRO A 76 -12.82 -8.24 3.92
N GLY A 77 -13.86 -7.76 3.24
CA GLY A 77 -14.76 -8.60 2.44
C GLY A 77 -14.29 -8.81 1.00
N GLY A 78 -13.22 -8.14 0.59
CA GLY A 78 -12.75 -8.08 -0.79
C GLY A 78 -11.85 -9.25 -1.18
N ASN A 79 -11.68 -9.43 -2.49
CA ASN A 79 -10.85 -10.48 -3.08
C ASN A 79 -9.39 -10.44 -2.60
N ILE A 80 -8.83 -9.24 -2.37
CA ILE A 80 -7.45 -9.11 -1.86
C ILE A 80 -7.32 -9.80 -0.50
N TRP A 81 -8.26 -9.56 0.42
CA TRP A 81 -8.22 -10.17 1.75
C TRP A 81 -8.54 -11.66 1.71
N MET A 82 -9.47 -12.07 0.84
CA MET A 82 -9.79 -13.48 0.63
C MET A 82 -8.56 -14.31 0.24
N ARG A 83 -7.73 -13.80 -0.68
CA ARG A 83 -6.47 -14.44 -1.08
C ARG A 83 -5.48 -14.59 0.09
N VAL A 84 -5.48 -13.65 1.03
CA VAL A 84 -4.65 -13.74 2.24
C VAL A 84 -5.14 -14.89 3.14
N LEU A 85 -6.44 -15.01 3.34
CA LEU A 85 -7.03 -16.10 4.13
C LEU A 85 -6.75 -17.47 3.50
N GLU A 86 -6.89 -17.59 2.17
CA GLU A 86 -6.59 -18.83 1.44
C GLU A 86 -5.11 -19.22 1.54
N ALA A 87 -4.21 -18.25 1.37
CA ALA A 87 -2.76 -18.52 1.42
C ALA A 87 -2.27 -18.87 2.84
N THR A 88 -2.88 -18.29 3.87
CA THR A 88 -2.46 -18.48 5.27
C THR A 88 -3.20 -19.61 5.97
N GLY A 89 -4.38 -20.01 5.47
CA GLY A 89 -5.28 -20.96 6.13
C GLY A 89 -5.91 -20.44 7.42
N GLN A 90 -5.80 -19.13 7.70
CA GLN A 90 -6.36 -18.52 8.91
C GLN A 90 -7.88 -18.39 8.83
N PRO A 91 -8.58 -18.48 9.98
CA PRO A 91 -10.02 -18.28 10.00
C PRO A 91 -10.38 -16.82 9.69
N PRO A 92 -11.57 -16.54 9.13
CA PRO A 92 -12.02 -15.17 8.83
C PRO A 92 -12.10 -14.24 10.06
N SER A 93 -12.25 -14.82 11.25
CA SER A 93 -12.22 -14.11 12.53
C SER A 93 -11.29 -14.83 13.49
N MET A 94 -10.38 -14.08 14.11
CA MET A 94 -9.48 -14.55 15.17
C MET A 94 -9.93 -14.07 16.57
N LYS A 95 -11.18 -13.64 16.71
CA LYS A 95 -11.74 -13.29 18.02
C LYS A 95 -12.09 -14.58 18.77
N ASN A 96 -11.73 -14.65 20.05
CA ASN A 96 -12.22 -15.70 20.94
C ASN A 96 -13.63 -15.31 21.38
N ASP A 97 -14.54 -16.29 21.44
CA ASP A 97 -15.83 -16.17 22.13
C ASP A 97 -15.65 -16.12 23.66
#